data_AF-A0A261FC43-F1
#
_entry.id   AF-A0A261FC43-F1
#
_cell.length_a   1.000
_cell.length_b   1.000
_cell.length_c   1.000
_cell.angle_alpha   90.00
_cell.angle_beta   90.00
_cell.angle_gamma   90.00
#
_symmetry.space_group_name_H-M   'P 1'
#
loop_
_entity.id
_entity.type
_entity.pdbx_description
1 polymer ?
#
loop_
_entity_poly.entity_id
_entity_poly.type
_entity_poly.pdbx_seq_one_letter_code
_entity_poly.pdbx_strand_id
1 'polypeptide(L)'
;MARNNSYQVFRDWLSEQGISPVQAAHLCELPSHIFVNKLEGKRQWNARDLQIIYRTFGISADFVLGLWPDLDLDVHALTKKKKPVKA
;
A
#
# COMPACT_ATOMS: atom_id res chain seq x y z
N MET A 1 18.80 7.37 12.41
CA MET A 1 17.63 6.63 12.93
C MET A 1 16.46 6.89 12.00
N ALA A 2 16.34 6.14 10.90
CA ALA A 2 15.16 6.20 10.06
C ALA A 2 14.04 5.51 10.84
N ARG A 3 13.07 6.28 11.34
CA ARG A 3 11.81 5.69 11.79
C ARG A 3 11.19 5.08 10.53
N ASN A 4 11.21 3.75 10.43
CA ASN A 4 10.39 3.01 9.47
C ASN A 4 8.96 3.46 9.67
N ASN A 5 8.54 4.46 8.91
CA ASN A 5 7.19 4.98 8.94
C ASN A 5 6.41 4.00 8.08
N SER A 6 5.93 2.93 8.69
CA SER A 6 5.25 1.80 8.04
C SER A 6 4.16 2.21 7.05
N TYR A 7 3.55 3.39 7.26
CA TYR A 7 2.52 3.97 6.40
C TYR A 7 3.06 4.65 5.13
N GLN A 8 4.38 4.84 5.03
CA GLN A 8 5.05 5.46 3.89
C GLN A 8 5.02 4.55 2.66
N VAL A 9 5.17 3.23 2.83
CA VAL A 9 5.17 2.26 1.73
C VAL A 9 3.88 2.32 0.92
N PHE A 10 2.71 2.36 1.59
CA PHE A 10 1.43 2.44 0.89
C PHE A 10 1.22 3.79 0.22
N ARG A 11 1.69 4.88 0.84
CA ARG A 11 1.64 6.22 0.24
C ARG A 11 2.50 6.31 -1.02
N ASP A 12 3.70 5.75 -0.98
CA ASP A 12 4.63 5.77 -2.10
C ASP A 12 4.08 4.92 -3.25
N TRP A 13 3.52 3.74 -2.93
CA TRP A 13 2.82 2.92 -3.91
C TRP A 13 1.67 3.68 -4.60
N LEU A 14 0.83 4.40 -3.85
CA LEU A 14 -0.24 5.23 -4.45
C LEU A 14 0.33 6.26 -5.42
N SER A 15 1.45 6.90 -5.07
CA SER A 15 2.14 7.86 -5.93
C SER A 15 2.68 7.21 -7.20
N GLU A 16 3.26 6.02 -7.12
CA GLU A 16 3.75 5.26 -8.28
C GLU A 16 2.63 4.85 -9.23
N GLN A 17 1.43 4.55 -8.69
CA GLN A 17 0.24 4.30 -9.50
C GLN A 17 -0.40 5.57 -10.07
N GLY A 18 0.15 6.76 -9.76
CA GLY A 18 -0.42 8.05 -10.16
C GLY A 18 -1.75 8.37 -9.46
N ILE A 19 -2.04 7.74 -8.33
CA ILE A 19 -3.29 7.90 -7.58
C ILE A 19 -3.05 8.91 -6.45
N SER A 20 -3.81 10.01 -6.45
CA SER A 20 -3.75 10.95 -5.33
C SER A 20 -4.40 10.36 -4.07
N PRO A 21 -3.95 10.73 -2.85
CA PRO A 21 -4.57 10.28 -1.60
C PRO A 21 -6.08 10.56 -1.50
N VAL A 22 -6.53 11.67 -2.10
CA VAL A 22 -7.95 12.05 -2.15
C VAL A 22 -8.73 11.10 -3.07
N GLN A 23 -8.19 10.81 -4.25
CA GLN A 23 -8.79 9.86 -5.18
C GLN A 23 -8.82 8.44 -4.59
N ALA A 24 -7.75 8.01 -3.92
CA ALA A 24 -7.72 6.73 -3.21
C ALA A 24 -8.81 6.62 -2.15
N ALA A 25 -9.03 7.70 -1.38
CA ALA A 25 -10.10 7.75 -0.40
C ALA A 25 -11.49 7.61 -1.04
N HIS A 26 -11.72 8.27 -2.18
CA HIS A 26 -12.96 8.12 -2.95
C HIS A 26 -13.16 6.69 -3.45
N LEU A 27 -12.12 6.04 -3.97
CA LEU A 27 -12.17 4.64 -4.43
C LEU A 27 -12.43 3.65 -3.30
N CYS A 28 -12.01 3.98 -2.07
CA CYS A 28 -12.28 3.20 -0.87
C CYS A 28 -13.59 3.61 -0.17
N GLU A 29 -14.37 4.54 -0.71
CA GLU A 29 -15.58 5.07 -0.06
C GLU A 29 -15.32 5.56 1.38
N LEU A 30 -14.10 6.07 1.63
CA LEU A 30 -13.67 6.59 2.91
C LEU A 30 -13.59 8.13 2.86
N PRO A 31 -13.89 8.83 3.97
CA PRO A 31 -13.71 10.28 4.01
C PRO A 31 -12.24 10.66 3.79
N SER A 32 -11.96 11.55 2.84
CA SER A 32 -10.59 11.89 2.41
C SER A 32 -9.69 12.37 3.54
N HIS A 33 -10.22 13.17 4.47
CA HIS A 33 -9.46 13.62 5.64
C HIS A 33 -9.11 12.49 6.60
N ILE A 34 -9.95 11.45 6.72
CA ILE A 34 -9.68 10.28 7.55
C ILE A 34 -8.61 9.42 6.89
N PHE A 35 -8.72 9.18 5.59
CA PHE A 35 -7.77 8.41 4.80
C PHE A 35 -6.37 9.03 4.82
N VAL A 36 -6.29 10.35 4.59
CA VAL A 36 -5.01 11.08 4.66
C VAL A 36 -4.41 11.03 6.06
N ASN A 37 -5.20 11.22 7.12
CA ASN A 37 -4.70 11.07 8.49
C ASN A 37 -4.15 9.66 8.77
N LYS A 38 -4.71 8.61 8.15
CA LYS A 38 -4.20 7.24 8.29
C LYS A 38 -2.90 7.03 7.52
N LEU A 39 -2.80 7.56 6.30
CA LEU A 39 -1.56 7.55 5.50
C LEU A 39 -0.41 8.29 6.19
N GLU A 40 -0.72 9.38 6.92
CA GLU A 40 0.27 10.14 7.68
C GLU A 40 0.61 9.53 9.04
N GLY A 41 0.00 8.39 9.40
CA GLY A 41 0.18 7.74 10.69
C GLY A 41 -0.45 8.49 11.88
N LYS A 42 -1.22 9.56 11.63
CA LYS A 42 -1.97 10.30 12.66
C LYS A 42 -3.15 9.49 13.20
N ARG A 43 -3.63 8.51 12.43
CA ARG A 43 -4.65 7.52 12.85
C ARG A 43 -4.23 6.13 12.41
N GLN A 44 -4.56 5.14 13.22
CA GLN A 44 -4.33 3.73 12.85
C GLN A 44 -5.37 3.25 11.83
N TRP A 45 -4.98 2.32 10.97
CA TRP A 45 -5.90 1.54 10.14
C TRP A 45 -6.66 0.55 11.02
N ASN A 46 -7.97 0.43 10.82
CA ASN A 46 -8.76 -0.62 11.45
C ASN A 46 -8.98 -1.78 10.47
N ALA A 47 -9.47 -2.92 10.96
CA ALA A 47 -9.69 -4.11 10.13
C ALA A 47 -10.63 -3.86 8.94
N ARG A 48 -11.65 -3.01 9.12
CA ARG A 48 -12.60 -2.67 8.04
C ARG A 48 -11.92 -1.87 6.93
N ASP A 49 -11.09 -0.89 7.28
CA ASP A 49 -10.35 -0.11 6.29
C ASP A 49 -9.42 -1.01 5.48
N LEU A 50 -8.71 -1.93 6.14
CA LEU A 50 -7.79 -2.87 5.48
C LEU A 50 -8.53 -3.82 4.54
N GLN A 51 -9.71 -4.30 4.92
CA GLN A 51 -10.56 -5.10 4.02
C GLN A 51 -11.03 -4.31 2.81
N ILE A 52 -11.39 -3.03 2.98
CA ILE A 52 -11.78 -2.15 1.87
C ILE A 52 -10.60 -1.98 0.93
N ILE A 53 -9.42 -1.64 1.44
CA ILE A 53 -8.19 -1.47 0.63
C ILE A 53 -7.84 -2.74 -0.13
N TYR A 54 -7.94 -3.90 0.50
CA TYR A 54 -7.73 -5.18 -0.17
C TYR A 54 -8.72 -5.40 -1.32
N ARG A 55 -10.01 -5.07 -1.12
CA ARG A 55 -11.02 -5.22 -2.17
C ARG A 55 -10.86 -4.20 -3.30
N THR A 56 -10.45 -2.97 -2.99
CA THR A 56 -10.29 -1.88 -3.97
C THR A 56 -9.01 -2.03 -4.80
N PHE A 57 -7.90 -2.38 -4.15
CA PHE A 57 -6.57 -2.36 -4.78
C PHE A 57 -5.86 -3.71 -4.83
N GLY A 58 -6.39 -4.75 -4.18
CA GLY A 58 -5.73 -6.06 -4.09
C GLY A 58 -4.52 -6.09 -3.16
N ILE A 59 -4.37 -5.09 -2.29
CA ILE A 59 -3.20 -4.91 -1.42
C ILE A 59 -3.46 -5.54 -0.05
N SER A 60 -2.51 -6.33 0.44
CA SER A 60 -2.61 -6.97 1.75
C SER A 60 -2.46 -5.99 2.90
N ALA A 61 -3.06 -6.34 4.05
CA ALA A 61 -2.92 -5.57 5.28
C ALA A 61 -1.46 -5.38 5.70
N ASP A 62 -0.62 -6.41 5.55
CA ASP A 62 0.80 -6.34 5.89
C ASP A 62 1.55 -5.28 5.08
N PHE A 63 1.21 -5.10 3.79
CA PHE A 63 1.79 -4.07 2.94
C PHE A 63 1.34 -2.67 3.37
N VAL A 64 0.04 -2.49 3.63
CA VAL A 64 -0.53 -1.21 4.09
C VAL A 64 0.05 -0.78 5.44
N LEU A 65 0.26 -1.75 6.32
CA LEU A 65 0.80 -1.57 7.66
C LEU A 65 2.34 -1.59 7.68
N GLY A 66 3.01 -1.67 6.52
CA GLY A 66 4.46 -1.70 6.41
C GLY A 66 5.12 -2.75 7.30
N LEU A 67 4.44 -3.88 7.54
CA LEU A 67 4.90 -4.98 8.40
C LEU A 67 5.90 -5.89 7.68
N TRP A 68 6.25 -5.58 6.43
CA TRP A 68 7.26 -6.30 5.69
C TRP A 68 8.62 -5.93 6.30
N PRO A 69 9.26 -6.85 7.02
CA PRO A 69 10.56 -6.57 7.61
C PRO A 69 11.56 -6.50 6.47
N ASP A 70 12.10 -5.30 6.22
CA ASP A 70 13.36 -5.03 5.52
C ASP A 70 13.79 -6.17 4.59
N LEU A 71 12.95 -6.44 3.59
CA LEU A 71 13.39 -7.22 2.45
C LEU A 71 13.99 -6.15 1.55
N ASP A 72 15.31 -6.09 1.58
CA ASP A 72 16.23 -5.66 0.51
C ASP A 72 15.90 -6.42 -0.80
N LEU A 73 14.62 -6.48 -1.17
CA LEU A 73 14.12 -7.06 -2.39
C LEU A 73 14.11 -5.94 -3.41
N ASP A 74 15.23 -5.86 -4.10
CA ASP A 74 15.35 -5.35 -5.44
C ASP A 74 14.08 -5.65 -6.25
N VAL A 75 13.20 -4.65 -6.39
CA VAL A 75 11.87 -4.76 -7.01
C VAL A 75 11.98 -5.24 -8.47
N HIS A 76 13.16 -5.11 -9.08
CA HIS A 76 13.46 -5.67 -10.39
C HIS A 76 13.51 -7.21 -10.43
N ALA A 77 13.78 -7.89 -9.31
CA ALA A 77 13.88 -9.35 -9.28
C ALA A 77 12.53 -10.06 -9.43
N LEU A 78 11.43 -9.44 -8.96
CA LEU A 78 10.08 -10.03 -9.03
C LEU A 78 9.45 -9.93 -10.43
N THR A 79 9.99 -9.09 -11.33
CA THR A 79 9.46 -8.91 -12.69
C THR A 79 10.09 -9.86 -13.72
N LYS A 80 11.18 -10.57 -13.38
CA LYS A 80 11.95 -11.40 -14.32
C LYS A 80 11.84 -12.91 -14.11
N LYS A 81 10.65 -13.50 -13.93
CA LYS A 81 10.44 -14.93 -14.23
C LYS A 81 9.03 -15.27 -14.72
N LYS A 82 8.71 -14.87 -15.96
CA LYS A 82 7.92 -15.75 -16.85
C LYS A 82 8.88 -16.32 -17.89
N LYS A 83 9.49 -17.47 -17.59
CA LYS A 83 10.07 -18.31 -18.65
C LYS A 83 8.91 -18.75 -19.54
N PRO A 84 9.01 -18.66 -20.88
CA PRO A 84 8.01 -19.26 -21.75
C PRO A 84 8.08 -20.77 -21.57
N VAL A 85 6.96 -21.37 -21.17
CA VAL A 85 6.78 -22.82 -21.23
C VAL A 85 6.69 -23.18 -22.71
N LYS A 86 7.73 -23.80 -23.25
CA LYS A 86 7.65 -24.55 -24.50
C LYS A 86 7.03 -25.90 -24.19
N ALA A 87 5.90 -26.20 -24.80
CA ALA A 87 5.46 -27.53 -25.17
C ALA A 87 4.71 -27.41 -26.49
#